data_AF-A0A7S1JUU0-F1
#
_entry.id   AF-A0A7S1JUU0-F1
#
_cell.length_a   1.000
_cell.length_b   1.000
_cell.length_c   1.000
_cell.angle_alpha   90.00
_cell.angle_beta   90.00
_cell.angle_gamma   90.00
#
_symmetry.space_group_name_H-M   'P 1'
#
loop_
_entity.id
_entity.type
_entity.pdbx_description
1 polymer ?
#
loop_
_entity_poly.entity_id
_entity_poly.type
_entity_poly.pdbx_seq_one_letter_code
_entity_poly.pdbx_strand_id
1 'polypeptide(L)'
;DDRRREKEGALFCLVRESGKQPTFEGPAALRMSREELSHLFGHLQPWELSNIRLAIGNKVFLQAAKQYRHIEIVSSEPSVRRMWSRMPLAVAFEWGARMPHLKTIAVRHPPFHPDWCSSVLAEMVGGHAKVRMELYATRRAEAEREGRQPPKEEGTLESISFVNTPQDGN
;
A
#
# COMPACT_ATOMS: atom_id res chain seq x y z
N ASP A 1 -3.14 -20.11 47.92
CA ASP A 1 -2.11 -20.00 46.86
C ASP A 1 -2.76 -20.21 45.51
N ASP A 2 -3.38 -19.27 44.81
CA ASP A 2 -3.17 -17.82 44.58
C ASP A 2 -1.79 -17.39 44.03
N ARG A 3 -1.86 -16.61 42.94
CA ARG A 3 -0.84 -15.97 42.06
C ARG A 3 -0.33 -16.82 40.88
N ARG A 4 -0.94 -16.78 39.67
CA ARG A 4 -1.00 -15.70 38.63
C ARG A 4 0.35 -15.08 38.24
N ARG A 5 0.72 -15.26 36.95
CA ARG A 5 1.03 -14.23 35.92
C ARG A 5 1.62 -14.91 34.67
N GLU A 6 0.81 -15.18 33.64
CA GLU A 6 0.58 -14.31 32.46
C GLU A 6 1.84 -14.01 31.63
N LYS A 7 1.88 -14.56 30.41
CA LYS A 7 2.24 -13.88 29.16
C LYS A 7 1.93 -14.78 27.96
N GLU A 8 0.67 -15.15 27.81
CA GLU A 8 0.18 -15.66 26.52
C GLU A 8 -0.15 -14.45 25.65
N GLY A 9 0.77 -14.14 24.73
CA GLY A 9 0.37 -13.38 23.55
C GLY A 9 -0.66 -14.26 22.84
N ALA A 10 -1.93 -13.87 22.89
CA ALA A 10 -3.02 -14.57 22.22
C ALA A 10 -2.72 -14.62 20.71
N LEU A 11 -2.07 -15.69 20.27
CA LEU A 11 -1.98 -16.07 18.89
C LEU A 11 -3.36 -16.60 18.53
N PHE A 12 -4.19 -15.76 17.93
CA PHE A 12 -5.45 -16.20 17.37
C PHE A 12 -5.15 -17.22 16.27
N CYS A 13 -5.34 -18.51 16.55
CA CYS A 13 -5.40 -19.54 15.52
C CYS A 13 -6.85 -19.66 15.07
N LEU A 14 -7.08 -19.53 13.76
CA LEU A 14 -8.39 -19.72 13.19
C LEU A 14 -8.70 -21.24 13.19
N VAL A 15 -9.40 -21.73 14.21
CA VAL A 15 -9.92 -23.10 14.22
C VAL A 15 -11.18 -23.12 13.36
N ARG A 16 -11.03 -23.45 12.08
CA ARG A 16 -12.17 -23.64 11.17
C ARG A 16 -12.71 -25.05 11.34
N GLU A 17 -13.78 -25.21 12.10
CA GLU A 17 -14.64 -26.41 12.04
C GLU A 17 -15.64 -26.26 10.88
N SER A 18 -15.14 -26.33 9.66
CA SER A 18 -16.01 -26.79 8.57
C SER A 18 -16.08 -28.31 8.73
N GLY A 19 -17.27 -28.92 8.75
CA GLY A 19 -17.44 -30.38 8.80
C GLY A 19 -16.84 -31.16 7.62
N LYS A 20 -15.98 -30.52 6.82
CA LYS A 20 -15.13 -31.12 5.80
C LYS A 20 -13.71 -31.20 6.35
N GLN A 21 -13.11 -32.39 6.35
CA GLN A 21 -11.72 -32.57 6.74
C GLN A 21 -10.81 -31.59 5.97
N PRO A 22 -9.80 -30.99 6.62
CA PRO A 22 -8.80 -30.18 5.92
C PRO A 22 -8.18 -31.02 4.81
N THR A 23 -8.22 -30.55 3.56
CA THR A 23 -7.45 -31.18 2.50
C THR A 23 -5.96 -31.04 2.83
N PHE A 24 -5.25 -32.17 2.84
CA PHE A 24 -3.82 -32.23 3.15
C PHE A 24 -3.00 -31.79 1.93
N GLU A 25 -3.15 -30.51 1.55
CA GLU A 25 -2.49 -29.88 0.40
C GLU A 25 -1.13 -29.26 0.79
N GLY A 26 -0.43 -29.84 1.77
CA GLY A 26 0.82 -29.30 2.29
C GLY A 26 0.66 -27.99 3.08
N PRO A 27 1.77 -27.29 3.42
CA PRO A 27 1.74 -26.05 4.19
C PRO A 27 0.87 -24.97 3.55
N ALA A 28 0.05 -24.27 4.33
CA ALA A 28 -0.84 -23.20 3.83
C ALA A 28 -0.09 -22.12 3.03
N ALA A 29 1.17 -21.86 3.40
CA ALA A 29 2.06 -20.92 2.69
C ALA A 29 2.40 -21.32 1.24
N LEU A 30 2.20 -22.59 0.88
CA LEU A 30 2.41 -23.11 -0.49
C LEU A 30 1.11 -23.21 -1.30
N ARG A 31 -0.03 -22.90 -0.68
CA ARG A 31 -1.35 -23.06 -1.32
C ARG A 31 -1.79 -21.85 -2.15
N MET A 32 -1.08 -20.72 -2.03
CA MET A 32 -1.33 -19.52 -2.83
C MET A 32 -0.08 -19.17 -3.66
N SER A 33 -0.31 -18.87 -4.93
CA SER A 33 0.70 -18.32 -5.83
C SER A 33 1.18 -16.94 -5.36
N ARG A 34 2.34 -16.50 -5.86
CA ARG A 34 2.87 -15.17 -5.54
C ARG A 34 1.94 -14.07 -6.04
N GLU A 35 1.27 -14.32 -7.16
CA GLU A 35 0.31 -13.45 -7.79
C GLU A 35 -0.92 -13.29 -6.90
N GLU A 36 -1.47 -14.37 -6.37
CA GLU A 36 -2.61 -14.33 -5.45
C GLU A 36 -2.24 -13.63 -4.13
N LEU A 37 -1.06 -13.91 -3.58
CA LEU A 37 -0.56 -13.22 -2.39
C LEU A 37 -0.39 -11.72 -2.64
N SER A 38 0.12 -11.34 -3.81
CA SER A 38 0.28 -9.92 -4.16
C SER A 38 -1.06 -9.20 -4.28
N HIS A 39 -2.09 -9.87 -4.79
CA HIS A 39 -3.44 -9.34 -4.82
C HIS A 39 -4.03 -9.19 -3.42
N LEU A 40 -3.89 -10.21 -2.58
CA LEU A 40 -4.36 -10.16 -1.20
C LEU A 40 -3.72 -9.00 -0.41
N PHE A 41 -2.40 -8.89 -0.47
CA PHE A 41 -1.65 -7.86 0.26
C PHE A 41 -1.73 -6.48 -0.40
N GLY A 42 -2.15 -6.39 -1.66
CA GLY A 42 -2.38 -5.13 -2.37
C GLY A 42 -3.50 -4.27 -1.77
N HIS A 43 -4.30 -4.82 -0.86
CA HIS A 43 -5.34 -4.10 -0.12
C HIS A 43 -4.88 -3.53 1.22
N LEU A 44 -3.69 -3.90 1.68
CA LEU A 44 -3.12 -3.34 2.91
C LEU A 44 -2.68 -1.90 2.68
N GLN A 45 -2.69 -1.09 3.73
CA GLN A 45 -2.09 0.24 3.73
C GLN A 45 -0.55 0.15 3.67
N PRO A 46 0.15 1.23 3.24
CA PRO A 46 1.60 1.24 3.14
C PRO A 46 2.34 0.69 4.38
N TRP A 47 2.01 1.17 5.58
CA TRP A 47 2.69 0.72 6.81
C TRP A 47 2.36 -0.75 7.16
N GLU A 48 1.13 -1.21 6.92
CA GLU A 48 0.73 -2.60 7.15
C GLU A 48 1.52 -3.53 6.23
N LEU A 49 1.65 -3.15 4.95
CA LEU A 49 2.44 -3.89 3.98
C LEU A 49 3.94 -3.85 4.31
N SER A 50 4.46 -2.72 4.80
CA SER A 50 5.85 -2.63 5.31
C SER A 50 6.09 -3.54 6.50
N ASN A 51 5.15 -3.62 7.44
CA ASN A 51 5.29 -4.43 8.65
C ASN A 51 5.44 -5.92 8.35
N ILE A 52 4.78 -6.41 7.29
CA ILE A 52 4.84 -7.83 6.90
C ILE A 52 5.91 -8.12 5.84
N ARG A 53 6.69 -7.13 5.40
CA ARG A 53 7.66 -7.25 4.29
C ARG A 53 8.61 -8.44 4.43
N LEU A 54 9.13 -8.68 5.64
CA LEU A 54 10.07 -9.79 5.89
C LEU A 54 9.39 -11.15 5.78
N ALA A 55 8.12 -11.26 6.16
CA ALA A 55 7.36 -12.51 6.12
C ALA A 55 6.95 -12.90 4.68
N ILE A 56 6.56 -11.93 3.87
CA ILE A 56 6.07 -12.17 2.50
C ILE A 56 7.20 -12.14 1.45
N GLY A 57 8.36 -11.60 1.81
CA GLY A 57 9.52 -11.44 0.94
C GLY A 57 9.40 -10.26 -0.04
N ASN A 58 10.56 -9.81 -0.53
CA ASN A 58 10.66 -8.57 -1.31
C ASN A 58 9.91 -8.61 -2.64
N LYS A 59 9.82 -9.78 -3.30
CA LYS A 59 9.13 -9.91 -4.59
C LYS A 59 7.62 -9.69 -4.45
N VAL A 60 6.99 -10.37 -3.49
CA VAL A 60 5.55 -10.22 -3.21
C VAL A 60 5.26 -8.82 -2.69
N PHE A 61 6.10 -8.28 -1.80
CA PHE A 61 5.98 -6.91 -1.31
C PHE A 61 5.93 -5.87 -2.45
N LEU A 62 6.90 -5.92 -3.37
CA LEU A 62 6.95 -4.97 -4.49
C LEU A 62 5.78 -5.19 -5.47
N GLN A 63 5.39 -6.44 -5.71
CA GLN A 63 4.29 -6.76 -6.60
C GLN A 63 2.93 -6.33 -6.01
N ALA A 64 2.72 -6.47 -4.71
CA ALA A 64 1.56 -5.97 -3.99
C ALA A 64 1.48 -4.43 -4.06
N ALA A 65 2.58 -3.73 -3.77
CA ALA A 65 2.62 -2.27 -3.84
C ALA A 65 2.32 -1.73 -5.25
N LYS A 66 2.76 -2.46 -6.30
CA LYS A 66 2.43 -2.11 -7.69
C LYS A 66 0.94 -2.16 -8.01
N GLN A 67 0.14 -2.91 -7.24
CA GLN A 67 -1.30 -3.03 -7.48
C GLN A 67 -2.09 -1.83 -6.98
N TYR A 68 -1.48 -0.94 -6.19
CA TYR A 68 -2.19 0.20 -5.64
C TYR A 68 -2.72 1.11 -6.75
N ARG A 69 -4.04 1.24 -6.78
CA ARG A 69 -4.77 2.18 -7.65
C ARG A 69 -5.30 3.38 -6.87
N HIS A 70 -5.48 3.21 -5.55
CA HIS A 70 -6.09 4.19 -4.68
C HIS A 70 -5.30 4.24 -3.36
N ILE A 71 -4.97 5.44 -2.90
CA ILE A 71 -4.36 5.68 -1.59
C ILE A 71 -5.18 6.71 -0.83
N GLU A 72 -5.35 6.48 0.47
CA GLU A 72 -6.01 7.43 1.36
C GLU A 72 -5.06 7.88 2.48
N ILE A 73 -4.79 9.17 2.54
CA ILE A 73 -4.06 9.83 3.62
C ILE A 73 -5.11 10.30 4.63
N VAL A 74 -5.41 9.47 5.63
CA VAL A 74 -6.55 9.68 6.55
C VAL A 74 -6.12 10.05 7.95
N SER A 75 -6.86 10.98 8.57
CA SER A 75 -6.59 11.46 9.94
C SER A 75 -7.56 10.95 11.01
N SER A 76 -8.54 10.13 10.64
CA SER A 76 -9.64 9.68 11.52
C SER A 76 -9.14 8.95 12.76
N GLU A 77 -8.21 8.01 12.60
CA GLU A 77 -7.64 7.28 13.73
C GLU A 77 -6.36 7.97 14.24
N PRO A 78 -6.20 8.21 15.56
CA PRO A 78 -5.00 8.86 16.11
C PRO A 78 -3.68 8.15 15.79
N SER A 79 -3.70 6.83 15.63
CA SER A 79 -2.51 6.04 15.27
C SER A 79 -2.12 6.28 13.80
N VAL A 80 -3.10 6.19 12.89
CA VAL A 80 -2.97 6.40 11.44
C VAL A 80 -2.58 7.84 11.12
N ARG A 81 -3.24 8.81 11.75
CA ARG A 81 -2.86 10.22 11.66
C ARG A 81 -1.40 10.43 12.00
N ARG A 82 -0.92 9.80 13.08
CA ARG A 82 0.45 9.93 13.55
C ARG A 82 1.44 9.25 12.60
N MET A 83 1.07 8.13 11.98
CA MET A 83 1.90 7.48 10.97
C MET A 83 2.09 8.36 9.75
N TRP A 84 1.02 8.93 9.19
CA TRP A 84 1.11 9.86 8.07
C TRP A 84 1.92 11.11 8.41
N SER A 85 1.61 11.76 9.54
CA SER A 85 2.27 13.01 9.96
C SER A 85 3.76 12.84 10.22
N ARG A 86 4.21 11.63 10.57
CA ARG A 86 5.61 11.32 10.90
C ARG A 86 6.32 10.55 9.80
N MET A 87 5.67 10.29 8.67
CA MET A 87 6.29 9.57 7.56
C MET A 87 7.47 10.39 7.05
N PRO A 88 8.71 9.83 7.03
CA PRO A 88 9.83 10.52 6.43
C PRO A 88 9.58 10.77 4.94
N LEU A 89 9.93 11.96 4.46
CA LEU A 89 9.69 12.38 3.08
C LEU A 89 10.31 11.42 2.05
N ALA A 90 11.53 10.94 2.30
CA ALA A 90 12.16 9.92 1.46
C ALA A 90 11.36 8.61 1.39
N VAL A 91 10.72 8.21 2.49
CA VAL A 91 9.88 7.00 2.52
C VAL A 91 8.58 7.23 1.74
N ALA A 92 7.98 8.42 1.84
CA ALA A 92 6.83 8.81 1.04
C ALA A 92 7.14 8.77 -0.46
N PHE A 93 8.29 9.32 -0.86
CA PHE A 93 8.80 9.24 -2.22
C PHE A 93 8.96 7.81 -2.71
N GLU A 94 9.61 6.95 -1.92
CA GLU A 94 9.77 5.54 -2.28
C GLU A 94 8.44 4.81 -2.42
N TRP A 95 7.45 5.13 -1.58
CA TRP A 95 6.11 4.58 -1.73
C TRP A 95 5.45 5.01 -3.03
N GLY A 96 5.55 6.30 -3.39
CA GLY A 96 5.13 6.79 -4.71
C GLY A 96 5.78 6.02 -5.86
N ALA A 97 7.10 5.82 -5.78
CA ALA A 97 7.87 5.09 -6.80
C ALA A 97 7.52 3.59 -6.89
N ARG A 98 6.87 3.01 -5.88
CA ARG A 98 6.38 1.62 -5.91
C ARG A 98 5.01 1.48 -6.56
N MET A 99 4.29 2.58 -6.82
CA MET A 99 2.90 2.60 -7.29
C MET A 99 2.77 3.15 -8.73
N PRO A 100 3.30 2.48 -9.77
CA PRO A 100 3.28 2.96 -11.16
C PRO A 100 1.88 3.00 -11.80
N HIS A 101 0.87 2.58 -11.07
CA HIS A 101 -0.50 2.36 -11.51
C HIS A 101 -1.52 3.15 -10.70
N LEU A 102 -1.05 4.00 -9.78
CA LEU A 102 -1.87 4.85 -8.94
C LEU A 102 -2.77 5.75 -9.80
N LYS A 103 -4.05 5.80 -9.44
CA LYS A 103 -5.10 6.59 -10.09
C LYS A 103 -5.64 7.69 -9.20
N THR A 104 -5.80 7.43 -7.91
CA THR A 104 -6.36 8.44 -7.01
C THR A 104 -5.59 8.53 -5.71
N ILE A 105 -5.47 9.76 -5.19
CA ILE A 105 -5.07 10.03 -3.82
C ILE A 105 -6.15 10.85 -3.15
N ALA A 106 -6.66 10.39 -2.01
CA ALA A 106 -7.61 11.14 -1.19
C ALA A 106 -6.93 11.55 0.12
N VAL A 107 -6.93 12.85 0.44
CA VAL A 107 -6.44 13.37 1.71
C VAL A 107 -7.65 13.70 2.58
N ARG A 108 -7.85 12.94 3.66
CA ARG A 108 -8.86 13.21 4.67
C ARG A 108 -8.23 13.91 5.86
N HIS A 109 -8.14 15.23 5.77
CA HIS A 109 -7.40 16.05 6.72
C HIS A 109 -8.22 16.35 8.00
N PRO A 110 -7.55 16.57 9.15
CA PRO A 110 -8.23 16.98 10.36
C PRO A 110 -8.98 18.30 10.14
N PRO A 111 -10.03 18.57 10.94
CA PRO A 111 -10.67 19.87 10.95
C PRO A 111 -9.65 21.01 11.14
N PHE A 112 -9.83 22.10 10.39
CA PHE A 112 -8.99 23.31 10.46
C PHE A 112 -7.51 23.14 10.04
N HIS A 113 -7.12 21.99 9.51
CA HIS A 113 -5.75 21.72 9.02
C HIS A 113 -5.75 21.27 7.54
N PRO A 114 -6.14 22.13 6.59
CA PRO A 114 -6.28 21.77 5.18
C PRO A 114 -4.95 21.40 4.49
N ASP A 115 -3.82 21.83 5.06
CA ASP A 115 -2.47 21.58 4.58
C ASP A 115 -1.82 20.33 5.22
N TRP A 116 -2.54 19.62 6.08
CA TRP A 116 -2.05 18.45 6.78
C TRP A 116 -1.55 17.38 5.80
N CYS A 117 -0.31 16.92 6.01
CA CYS A 117 0.38 15.95 5.16
C CYS A 117 0.62 16.38 3.70
N SER A 118 0.53 17.67 3.37
CA SER A 118 0.82 18.19 2.03
C SER A 118 2.22 17.81 1.51
N SER A 119 3.26 17.87 2.35
CA SER A 119 4.61 17.45 1.96
C SER A 119 4.71 15.95 1.67
N VAL A 120 4.03 15.11 2.47
CA VAL A 120 3.99 13.66 2.25
C VAL A 120 3.26 13.34 0.94
N LEU A 121 2.12 14.00 0.69
CA LEU A 121 1.40 13.91 -0.58
C LEU A 121 2.32 14.30 -1.76
N ALA A 122 3.01 15.43 -1.67
CA ALA A 122 3.89 15.92 -2.73
C ALA A 122 5.01 14.91 -3.05
N GLU A 123 5.65 14.32 -2.04
CA GLU A 123 6.68 13.31 -2.23
C GLU A 123 6.13 12.01 -2.84
N MET A 124 4.95 11.54 -2.40
CA MET A 124 4.31 10.38 -3.02
C MET A 124 4.00 10.63 -4.50
N VAL A 125 3.50 11.81 -4.85
CA VAL A 125 3.25 12.21 -6.25
C VAL A 125 4.56 12.28 -7.03
N GLY A 126 5.62 12.86 -6.44
CA GLY A 126 6.94 12.95 -7.06
C GLY A 126 7.55 11.58 -7.36
N GLY A 127 7.47 10.65 -6.40
CA GLY A 127 7.91 9.26 -6.59
C GLY A 127 7.12 8.55 -7.68
N HIS A 128 5.80 8.73 -7.70
CA HIS A 128 4.93 8.19 -8.74
C HIS A 128 5.32 8.73 -10.14
N ALA A 129 5.51 10.04 -10.26
CA ALA A 129 5.92 10.68 -11.51
C ALA A 129 7.27 10.12 -12.00
N LYS A 130 8.24 9.93 -11.10
CA LYS A 130 9.54 9.34 -11.45
C LYS A 130 9.39 7.95 -12.05
N VAL A 131 8.69 7.03 -11.38
CA VAL A 131 8.56 5.65 -11.88
C VAL A 131 7.79 5.60 -13.20
N ARG A 132 6.82 6.50 -13.40
CA ARG A 132 6.11 6.64 -14.68
C ARG A 132 7.04 7.06 -15.81
N MET A 133 7.90 8.04 -15.57
CA MET A 133 8.89 8.51 -16.54
C MET A 133 9.87 7.40 -16.92
N GLU A 134 10.36 6.61 -15.95
CA GLU A 134 11.25 5.47 -16.19
C GLU A 134 10.56 4.37 -17.04
N LEU A 135 9.30 4.05 -16.74
CA LEU A 135 8.51 3.09 -17.51
C LEU A 135 8.26 3.56 -18.94
N TYR A 136 7.96 4.84 -19.12
CA TYR A 136 7.78 5.43 -20.45
C TYR A 136 9.08 5.36 -21.26
N ALA A 137 10.21 5.76 -20.66
CA ALA A 137 11.52 5.68 -21.30
C ALA A 137 11.86 4.24 -21.75
N THR A 138 11.54 3.25 -20.91
CA THR A 138 11.75 1.83 -21.23
C THR A 138 10.92 1.40 -22.45
N ARG A 139 9.61 1.70 -22.44
CA ARG A 139 8.70 1.34 -23.56
C ARG A 139 9.06 2.06 -24.86
N ARG A 140 9.51 3.31 -24.75
CA ARG A 140 9.99 4.08 -25.91
C ARG A 140 11.22 3.42 -26.53
N ALA A 141 12.22 3.06 -25.72
CA ALA A 141 13.42 2.39 -26.19
C ALA A 141 13.11 1.02 -26.84
N GLU A 142 12.16 0.26 -26.27
CA GLU A 142 11.67 -0.99 -26.86
C GLU A 142 10.99 -0.76 -28.22
N ALA A 143 10.12 0.25 -28.32
CA ALA A 143 9.44 0.59 -29.57
C ALA A 143 10.44 1.02 -30.66
N GLU A 144 11.42 1.86 -30.31
CA GLU A 144 12.48 2.30 -31.23
C GLU A 144 13.31 1.11 -31.73
N ARG A 145 13.69 0.18 -30.84
CA ARG A 145 14.41 -1.05 -31.22
C ARG A 145 13.61 -1.94 -32.16
N GLU A 146 12.29 -1.94 -32.05
CA GLU A 146 11.38 -2.73 -32.87
C GLU A 146 10.89 -1.98 -34.13
N GLY A 147 11.38 -0.75 -34.38
CA GLY A 147 10.94 0.08 -35.50
C GLY A 147 9.47 0.51 -35.42
N ARG A 148 8.88 0.50 -34.22
CA ARG A 148 7.50 0.89 -33.95
C ARG A 148 7.44 2.34 -33.48
N GLN A 149 6.28 2.96 -33.64
CA GLN A 149 6.04 4.28 -33.07
C GLN A 149 6.05 4.21 -31.53
N PRO A 150 6.73 5.13 -30.83
CA PRO A 150 6.69 5.20 -29.38
C PRO A 150 5.25 5.34 -28.86
N PRO A 151 4.92 4.72 -27.71
CA PRO A 151 3.61 4.92 -27.10
C PRO A 151 3.42 6.39 -26.74
N LYS A 152 2.16 6.83 -26.61
CA LYS A 152 1.86 8.16 -26.07
C LYS A 152 2.24 8.21 -24.59
N GLU A 153 2.80 9.34 -24.16
CA GLU A 153 3.02 9.59 -22.74
C GLU A 153 1.66 9.85 -22.07
N GLU A 154 1.24 8.92 -21.21
CA GLU A 154 0.01 9.04 -20.43
C GLU A 154 0.32 8.86 -18.95
N GLY A 155 -0.10 9.80 -18.12
CA GLY A 155 -0.10 9.64 -16.66
C GLY A 155 -1.20 8.67 -16.23
N THR A 156 -1.03 7.99 -15.09
CA THR A 156 -2.13 7.17 -14.53
C THR A 156 -2.87 7.87 -13.41
N LEU A 157 -2.28 8.90 -12.79
CA LEU A 157 -2.91 9.65 -11.71
C LEU A 157 -4.01 10.55 -12.30
N GLU A 158 -5.26 10.23 -11.96
CA GLU A 158 -6.48 10.85 -12.48
C GLU A 158 -7.06 11.87 -11.49
N SER A 159 -6.87 11.70 -10.18
CA SER A 159 -7.47 12.59 -9.17
C SER A 159 -6.65 12.71 -7.89
N ILE A 160 -6.59 13.93 -7.36
CA ILE A 160 -6.18 14.23 -5.98
C ILE A 160 -7.32 15.00 -5.33
N SER A 161 -7.85 14.49 -4.23
CA SER A 161 -8.98 15.11 -3.52
C SER A 161 -8.65 15.41 -2.06
N PHE A 162 -9.25 16.48 -1.55
CA PHE A 162 -9.12 16.91 -0.16
C PHE A 162 -10.50 16.90 0.48
N VAL A 163 -10.65 16.16 1.58
CA VAL A 163 -11.92 15.96 2.27
C VAL A 163 -11.71 16.28 3.75
N ASN A 164 -12.61 17.08 4.32
CA ASN A 164 -12.61 17.33 5.75
C ASN A 164 -13.16 16.11 6.50
N THR A 165 -12.44 15.55 7.48
CA THR A 165 -13.04 14.55 8.37
C THR A 165 -14.12 15.21 9.25
N PRO A 166 -15.34 14.65 9.32
CA PRO A 166 -16.36 15.13 10.26
C PRO A 166 -15.84 15.09 11.70
N GLN A 167 -16.29 16.03 12.54
CA GLN A 167 -16.11 15.88 13.99
C GLN A 167 -16.93 14.69 14.46
N ASP A 168 -16.31 13.70 15.09
CA ASP A 168 -17.04 12.81 15.98
C ASP A 168 -17.60 13.69 17.11
N GLY A 169 -18.92 13.61 17.28
CA GLY A 169 -19.69 14.48 18.17
C GLY A 169 -19.18 14.48 19.62
N ASN A 170 -19.25 15.67 20.21
CA ASN A 170 -18.95 15.98 21.60
C ASN A 170 -19.84 15.20 22.58
#